data_AF-A0A3A5UWF1-F1
#
_entry.id   AF-A0A3A5UWF1-F1
#
_cell.length_a   1.000
_cell.length_b   1.000
_cell.length_c   1.000
_cell.angle_alpha   90.00
_cell.angle_beta   90.00
_cell.angle_gamma   90.00
#
_symmetry.space_group_name_H-M   'P 1'
#
loop_
_entity.id
_entity.type
_entity.pdbx_description
1 polymer ?
#
loop_
_entity_poly.entity_id
_entity_poly.type
_entity_poly.pdbx_seq_one_letter_code
_entity_poly.pdbx_strand_id
1 'polypeptide(L)'
;MRDVLTTPMFAPAASVLLNHAAAIKETDMVHITGPASLEGVLAIGQIEAACLDVGVKYRRRFFTPRHHLPRDAPAAWSIESTGLTVVVDVEEATWEIEDLPSNEHIHLVPLQTSVELGSKNRRFGGALDAVVQAGAIAAMLAPNGRRVRKLRPYISLGLWLRAALDTNMDPIHSMVVNHLGEEGTLRLVPLPEVPQPAADMIPGLSERQLARLRKVWPTMDVDQRSMALSELLLPCLTMDELSTPRLEELAWHRMLVGDGEVDLASQVHVLRNVWPEDQSEGRLFASSLLDRWLSTGQLSNTD
;
A
#
# COMPACT_ATOMS: atom_id res chain seq x y z
N MET A 1 0.48 -8.21 16.55
CA MET A 1 -0.14 -7.29 15.57
C MET A 1 -1.46 -6.88 16.17
N ARG A 2 -1.72 -5.58 16.28
CA ARG A 2 -3.04 -5.09 16.67
C ARG A 2 -3.99 -5.29 15.49
N ASP A 3 -5.25 -5.55 15.77
CA ASP A 3 -6.23 -5.67 14.70
C ASP A 3 -6.38 -4.32 13.99
N VAL A 4 -6.28 -4.32 12.66
CA VAL A 4 -6.46 -3.09 11.87
C VAL A 4 -7.95 -2.78 11.67
N LEU A 5 -8.83 -3.78 11.75
CA LEU A 5 -10.28 -3.61 11.63
C LEU A 5 -10.89 -2.87 12.81
N THR A 6 -10.20 -2.80 13.95
CA THR A 6 -10.65 -2.00 15.09
C THR A 6 -10.45 -0.51 14.88
N THR A 7 -9.78 -0.09 13.81
CA THR A 7 -9.60 1.32 13.49
C THR A 7 -10.88 1.92 12.87
N PRO A 8 -11.22 3.18 13.17
CA PRO A 8 -12.48 3.79 12.71
C PRO A 8 -12.70 3.76 11.19
N MET A 9 -11.63 3.81 10.39
CA MET A 9 -11.73 3.80 8.93
C MET A 9 -12.33 2.51 8.36
N PHE A 10 -12.21 1.38 9.08
CA PHE A 10 -12.74 0.10 8.66
C PHE A 10 -14.17 -0.16 9.14
N ALA A 11 -14.71 0.64 10.07
CA ALA A 11 -16.04 0.41 10.64
C ALA A 11 -17.15 0.24 9.57
N PRO A 12 -17.20 1.06 8.50
CA PRO A 12 -18.21 0.88 7.45
C PRO A 12 -18.08 -0.44 6.67
N ALA A 13 -16.84 -0.91 6.43
CA ALA A 13 -16.54 -2.08 5.60
C ALA A 13 -16.35 -3.38 6.40
N ALA A 14 -16.33 -3.31 7.74
CA ALA A 14 -15.92 -4.42 8.60
C ALA A 14 -16.75 -5.69 8.37
N SER A 15 -18.07 -5.56 8.24
CA SER A 15 -18.98 -6.69 8.00
C SER A 15 -18.69 -7.39 6.67
N VAL A 16 -18.48 -6.60 5.61
CA VAL A 16 -18.15 -7.11 4.26
C VAL A 16 -16.82 -7.85 4.28
N LEU A 17 -15.79 -7.25 4.88
CA LEU A 17 -14.46 -7.86 4.95
C LEU A 17 -14.44 -9.14 5.81
N LEU A 18 -15.21 -9.18 6.89
CA LEU A 18 -15.39 -10.39 7.71
C LEU A 18 -16.04 -11.52 6.90
N ASN A 19 -17.09 -11.21 6.13
CA ASN A 19 -17.74 -12.17 5.25
C ASN A 19 -16.78 -12.69 4.16
N HIS A 20 -15.96 -11.80 3.59
CA HIS A 20 -14.92 -12.19 2.64
C HIS A 20 -13.89 -13.15 3.24
N ALA A 21 -13.38 -12.86 4.43
CA ALA A 21 -12.45 -13.75 5.13
C ALA A 21 -13.10 -15.11 5.46
N ALA A 22 -14.37 -15.13 5.88
CA ALA A 22 -15.10 -16.37 6.13
C ALA A 22 -15.22 -17.21 4.85
N ALA A 23 -15.67 -16.62 3.75
CA ALA A 23 -15.80 -17.31 2.47
C ALA A 23 -14.47 -17.87 1.95
N ILE A 24 -13.36 -17.12 2.08
CA ILE A 24 -12.02 -17.57 1.70
C ILE A 24 -11.55 -18.74 2.57
N LYS A 25 -11.96 -18.79 3.84
CA LYS A 25 -11.57 -19.86 4.77
C LYS A 25 -12.37 -21.15 4.54
N GLU A 26 -13.62 -21.04 4.11
CA GLU A 26 -14.54 -22.17 3.92
C GLU A 26 -14.40 -22.86 2.56
N THR A 27 -13.81 -22.18 1.57
CA THR A 27 -13.64 -22.73 0.22
C THR A 27 -12.47 -23.70 0.11
N ASP A 28 -12.62 -24.71 -0.75
CA ASP A 28 -11.56 -25.69 -1.03
C ASP A 28 -10.42 -25.11 -1.89
N MET A 29 -10.72 -24.09 -2.70
CA MET A 29 -9.80 -23.50 -3.68
C MET A 29 -10.13 -22.02 -3.91
N VAL A 30 -9.13 -21.17 -3.79
CA VAL A 30 -9.25 -19.72 -4.03
C VAL A 30 -8.56 -19.35 -5.35
N HIS A 31 -9.25 -18.63 -6.23
CA HIS A 31 -8.69 -18.05 -7.43
C HIS A 31 -8.47 -16.56 -7.23
N ILE A 32 -7.22 -16.15 -6.99
CA ILE A 32 -6.87 -14.75 -6.71
C ILE A 32 -6.44 -14.10 -8.03
N THR A 33 -7.11 -13.04 -8.45
CA THR A 33 -6.81 -12.35 -9.71
C THR A 33 -6.69 -10.85 -9.50
N GLY A 34 -5.71 -10.21 -10.13
CA GLY A 34 -5.46 -8.76 -10.03
C GLY A 34 -4.64 -8.25 -11.20
N PRO A 35 -4.54 -6.93 -11.42
CA PRO A 35 -3.79 -6.39 -12.54
C PRO A 35 -2.28 -6.61 -12.35
N ALA A 36 -1.56 -6.73 -13.47
CA ALA A 36 -0.09 -6.77 -13.50
C ALA A 36 0.52 -5.38 -13.25
N SER A 37 0.14 -4.76 -12.13
CA SER A 37 0.64 -3.49 -11.62
C SER A 37 1.22 -3.69 -10.21
N LEU A 38 1.94 -2.68 -9.70
CA LEU A 38 2.53 -2.76 -8.37
C LEU A 38 1.47 -2.86 -7.27
N GLU A 39 0.38 -2.11 -7.40
CA GLU A 39 -0.80 -2.13 -6.54
C GLU A 39 -1.45 -3.53 -6.56
N GLY A 40 -1.55 -4.14 -7.75
CA GLY A 40 -2.06 -5.51 -7.91
C GLY A 40 -1.17 -6.54 -7.21
N VAL A 41 0.16 -6.45 -7.36
CA VAL A 41 1.12 -7.29 -6.64
C VAL A 41 0.97 -7.14 -5.13
N LEU A 42 0.89 -5.90 -4.64
CA LEU A 42 0.74 -5.61 -3.22
C LEU A 42 -0.52 -6.26 -2.64
N ALA A 43 -1.66 -6.12 -3.32
CA ALA A 43 -2.93 -6.66 -2.85
C ALA A 43 -3.00 -8.19 -2.95
N ILE A 44 -2.63 -8.79 -4.10
CA ILE A 44 -2.61 -10.25 -4.25
C ILE A 44 -1.67 -10.87 -3.21
N GLY A 45 -0.51 -10.26 -2.97
CA GLY A 45 0.46 -10.78 -2.01
C GLY A 45 -0.05 -10.87 -0.58
N GLN A 46 -0.92 -9.95 -0.14
CA GLN A 46 -1.53 -10.06 1.19
C GLN A 46 -2.41 -11.31 1.30
N ILE A 47 -3.29 -11.55 0.32
CA ILE A 47 -4.21 -12.69 0.31
C ILE A 47 -3.42 -14.00 0.14
N GLU A 48 -2.45 -14.02 -0.77
CA GLU A 48 -1.61 -15.18 -1.03
C GLU A 48 -0.77 -15.56 0.20
N ALA A 49 -0.20 -14.59 0.91
CA ALA A 49 0.50 -14.82 2.17
C ALA A 49 -0.41 -15.47 3.21
N ALA A 50 -1.66 -15.02 3.31
CA ALA A 50 -2.63 -15.61 4.22
C ALA A 50 -2.98 -17.05 3.83
N CYS A 51 -3.32 -17.31 2.55
CA CYS A 51 -3.59 -18.65 2.05
C CYS A 51 -2.44 -19.61 2.34
N LEU A 52 -1.19 -19.18 2.11
CA LEU A 52 0.02 -19.95 2.42
C LEU A 52 0.18 -20.23 3.91
N ASP A 53 -0.14 -19.27 4.78
CA ASP A 53 0.00 -19.42 6.23
C ASP A 53 -1.09 -20.30 6.85
N VAL A 54 -2.31 -20.32 6.29
CA VAL A 54 -3.41 -21.19 6.76
C VAL A 54 -3.58 -22.50 5.98
N GLY A 55 -2.82 -22.69 4.91
CA GLY A 55 -2.88 -23.91 4.08
C GLY A 55 -4.10 -23.99 3.16
N VAL A 56 -4.71 -22.84 2.80
CA VAL A 56 -5.79 -22.78 1.80
C VAL A 56 -5.17 -22.92 0.42
N LYS A 57 -5.70 -23.82 -0.41
CA LYS A 57 -5.24 -23.98 -1.79
C LYS A 57 -5.65 -22.75 -2.59
N TYR A 58 -4.72 -22.23 -3.38
CA TYR A 58 -4.98 -21.07 -4.19
C TYR A 58 -4.33 -21.19 -5.57
N ARG A 59 -4.85 -20.38 -6.51
CA ARG A 59 -4.23 -20.12 -7.81
C ARG A 59 -4.26 -18.63 -8.05
N ARG A 60 -3.09 -18.04 -8.29
CA ARG A 60 -2.96 -16.63 -8.64
C ARG A 60 -3.01 -16.42 -10.16
N ARG A 61 -3.52 -15.27 -10.59
CA ARG A 61 -3.48 -14.83 -11.99
C ARG A 61 -3.32 -13.31 -12.07
N PHE A 62 -2.42 -12.85 -12.93
CA PHE A 62 -2.33 -11.44 -13.28
C PHE A 62 -3.06 -11.17 -14.59
N PHE A 63 -3.89 -10.14 -14.62
CA PHE A 63 -4.54 -9.63 -15.83
C PHE A 63 -3.90 -8.34 -16.33
N THR A 64 -4.22 -7.94 -17.56
CA THR A 64 -3.69 -6.71 -18.15
C THR A 64 -4.26 -5.48 -17.43
N PRO A 65 -3.41 -4.60 -16.87
CA PRO A 65 -3.84 -3.34 -16.24
C PRO A 65 -4.74 -2.49 -17.14
N ARG A 66 -5.68 -1.71 -16.59
CA ARG A 66 -6.66 -0.93 -17.38
C ARG A 66 -6.00 0.15 -18.21
N HIS A 67 -4.92 0.75 -17.74
CA HIS A 67 -4.16 1.76 -18.49
C HIS A 67 -3.53 1.22 -19.80
N HIS A 68 -3.40 -0.10 -19.93
CA HIS A 68 -2.97 -0.78 -21.17
C HIS A 68 -4.13 -1.23 -22.06
N LEU A 69 -5.37 -0.97 -21.66
CA LEU A 69 -6.57 -1.35 -22.38
C LEU A 69 -7.23 -0.12 -23.03
N PRO A 70 -7.90 -0.31 -24.18
CA PRO A 70 -8.83 0.70 -24.70
C PRO A 70 -9.90 1.05 -23.66
N ARG A 71 -10.39 2.29 -23.68
CA ARG A 71 -11.40 2.78 -22.72
C ARG A 71 -12.67 1.93 -22.64
N ASP A 72 -13.09 1.35 -23.76
CA ASP A 72 -14.31 0.54 -23.86
C ASP A 72 -14.03 -0.97 -23.77
N ALA A 73 -12.82 -1.37 -23.40
CA ALA A 73 -12.48 -2.77 -23.23
C ALA A 73 -13.30 -3.38 -22.07
N PRO A 74 -13.77 -4.63 -22.20
CA PRO A 74 -14.37 -5.34 -21.09
C PRO A 74 -13.35 -5.55 -19.96
N ALA A 75 -13.83 -5.90 -18.78
CA ALA A 75 -12.98 -6.31 -17.67
C ALA A 75 -11.99 -7.40 -18.12
N ALA A 76 -10.70 -7.21 -17.81
CA ALA A 76 -9.64 -8.15 -18.21
C ALA A 76 -9.53 -9.37 -17.30
N TRP A 77 -10.43 -9.51 -16.33
CA TRP A 77 -10.53 -10.63 -15.41
C TRP A 77 -11.72 -11.53 -15.74
N SER A 78 -11.69 -12.76 -15.22
CA SER A 78 -12.74 -13.77 -15.41
C SER A 78 -13.06 -14.46 -14.09
N ILE A 79 -14.30 -14.90 -13.93
CA ILE A 79 -14.74 -15.71 -12.79
C ILE A 79 -14.54 -17.18 -13.15
N GLU A 80 -13.91 -17.93 -12.26
CA GLU A 80 -13.69 -19.36 -12.44
C GLU A 80 -14.94 -20.14 -12.02
N SER A 81 -15.26 -21.21 -12.74
CA SER A 81 -16.49 -22.01 -12.52
C SER A 81 -16.45 -22.88 -11.26
N THR A 82 -15.29 -23.02 -10.63
CA THR A 82 -15.07 -23.88 -9.45
C THR A 82 -14.23 -23.12 -8.42
N GLY A 83 -14.54 -23.31 -7.14
CA GLY A 83 -13.89 -22.58 -6.05
C GLY A 83 -14.37 -21.14 -5.94
N LEU A 84 -13.71 -20.34 -5.09
CA LEU A 84 -14.04 -18.93 -4.88
C LEU A 84 -13.10 -18.04 -5.70
N THR A 85 -13.66 -17.19 -6.55
CA THR A 85 -12.86 -16.15 -7.23
C THR A 85 -12.77 -14.90 -6.33
N VAL A 86 -11.55 -14.37 -6.17
CA VAL A 86 -11.24 -13.10 -5.52
C VAL A 86 -10.60 -12.19 -6.56
N VAL A 87 -11.36 -11.21 -7.04
CA VAL A 87 -10.90 -10.18 -7.97
C VAL A 87 -10.43 -8.98 -7.18
N VAL A 88 -9.16 -8.62 -7.31
CA VAL A 88 -8.60 -7.38 -6.78
C VAL A 88 -8.52 -6.36 -7.91
N ASP A 89 -9.43 -5.40 -7.92
CA ASP A 89 -9.53 -4.39 -8.97
C ASP A 89 -9.09 -3.02 -8.43
N VAL A 90 -7.77 -2.87 -8.25
CA VAL A 90 -7.12 -1.67 -7.69
C VAL A 90 -7.28 -0.42 -8.56
N GLU A 91 -7.58 -0.59 -9.86
CA GLU A 91 -7.77 0.48 -10.85
C GLU A 91 -9.26 0.81 -11.06
N GLU A 92 -10.16 0.24 -10.25
CA GLU A 92 -11.57 0.62 -10.24
C GLU A 92 -11.80 1.95 -9.51
N ALA A 93 -12.88 2.64 -9.91
CA ALA A 93 -13.40 3.79 -9.19
C ALA A 93 -13.74 3.42 -7.73
N THR A 94 -13.69 4.41 -6.84
CA THR A 94 -14.15 4.21 -5.47
C THR A 94 -15.66 4.01 -5.45
N TRP A 95 -16.13 2.96 -4.80
CA TRP A 95 -17.55 2.64 -4.67
C TRP A 95 -18.05 2.95 -3.26
N GLU A 96 -19.33 3.29 -3.15
CA GLU A 96 -20.02 3.25 -1.85
C GLU A 96 -20.23 1.78 -1.46
N ILE A 97 -20.21 1.51 -0.14
CA ILE A 97 -20.27 0.14 0.37
C ILE A 97 -21.65 -0.47 0.09
N GLU A 98 -22.69 0.35 0.12
CA GLU A 98 -24.08 -0.03 -0.16
C GLU A 98 -24.30 -0.40 -1.63
N ASP A 99 -23.43 0.08 -2.53
CA ASP A 99 -23.50 -0.19 -3.96
C ASP A 99 -22.74 -1.48 -4.35
N LEU A 100 -22.10 -2.15 -3.39
CA LEU A 100 -21.42 -3.42 -3.66
C LEU A 100 -22.43 -4.48 -4.11
N PRO A 101 -22.26 -5.03 -5.32
CA PRO A 101 -23.16 -6.05 -5.84
C PRO A 101 -23.03 -7.35 -5.04
N SER A 102 -24.17 -7.99 -4.80
CA SER A 102 -24.23 -9.33 -4.21
C SER A 102 -23.80 -10.37 -5.25
N ASN A 103 -22.49 -10.58 -5.38
CA ASN A 103 -21.88 -11.46 -6.38
C ASN A 103 -21.52 -12.84 -5.80
N GLU A 104 -21.41 -13.85 -6.68
CA GLU A 104 -20.88 -15.18 -6.33
C GLU A 104 -19.35 -15.19 -6.13
N HIS A 105 -18.68 -14.05 -6.38
CA HIS A 105 -17.25 -13.86 -6.22
C HIS A 105 -16.98 -12.66 -5.30
N ILE A 106 -15.77 -12.60 -4.73
CA ILE A 106 -15.31 -11.45 -3.97
C ILE A 106 -14.70 -10.45 -4.95
N HIS A 107 -15.14 -9.19 -4.90
CA HIS A 107 -14.60 -8.10 -5.71
C HIS A 107 -14.07 -7.00 -4.79
N LEU A 108 -12.74 -6.95 -4.63
CA LEU A 108 -12.07 -5.91 -3.85
C LEU A 108 -11.80 -4.72 -4.76
N VAL A 109 -12.66 -3.72 -4.63
CA VAL A 109 -12.55 -2.39 -5.23
C VAL A 109 -12.26 -1.37 -4.13
N PRO A 110 -11.72 -0.17 -4.42
CA PRO A 110 -11.63 0.88 -3.42
C PRO A 110 -13.01 1.22 -2.84
N LEU A 111 -13.15 1.27 -1.52
CA LEU A 111 -14.42 1.55 -0.84
C LEU A 111 -14.38 2.91 -0.16
N GLN A 112 -15.43 3.69 -0.35
CA GLN A 112 -15.59 4.97 0.31
C GLN A 112 -15.63 4.78 1.82
N THR A 113 -14.89 5.61 2.55
CA THR A 113 -14.93 5.65 4.01
C THR A 113 -14.77 7.09 4.51
N SER A 114 -14.94 7.27 5.82
CA SER A 114 -14.70 8.55 6.46
C SER A 114 -14.30 8.36 7.91
N VAL A 115 -13.51 9.31 8.41
CA VAL A 115 -13.00 9.30 9.79
C VAL A 115 -13.22 10.67 10.43
N GLU A 116 -13.44 10.68 11.74
CA GLU A 116 -13.51 11.91 12.52
C GLU A 116 -12.15 12.21 13.15
N LEU A 117 -11.62 13.41 12.90
CA LEU A 117 -10.31 13.82 13.37
C LEU A 117 -10.37 15.19 14.08
N GLY A 118 -9.43 15.37 15.00
CA GLY A 118 -9.20 16.60 15.76
C GLY A 118 -10.21 16.85 16.88
N SER A 119 -9.93 17.85 17.71
CA SER A 119 -10.75 18.20 18.89
C SER A 119 -12.18 18.66 18.57
N LYS A 120 -12.48 18.93 17.30
CA LYS A 120 -13.80 19.35 16.80
C LYS A 120 -14.55 18.22 16.09
N ASN A 121 -14.04 16.97 16.11
CA ASN A 121 -14.62 15.80 15.42
C ASN A 121 -15.01 16.12 13.97
N ARG A 122 -14.09 16.76 13.23
CA ARG A 122 -14.34 17.06 11.82
C ARG A 122 -14.27 15.76 11.03
N ARG A 123 -15.27 15.53 10.18
CA ARG A 123 -15.33 14.36 9.30
C ARG A 123 -14.48 14.59 8.05
N PHE A 124 -13.57 13.67 7.78
CA PHE A 124 -12.75 13.63 6.58
C PHE A 124 -13.10 12.39 5.77
N GLY A 125 -13.36 12.55 4.48
CA GLY A 125 -13.59 11.45 3.56
C GLY A 125 -12.28 10.87 3.03
N GLY A 126 -12.34 9.62 2.58
CA GLY A 126 -11.25 8.94 1.91
C GLY A 126 -11.71 7.60 1.35
N ALA A 127 -10.78 6.75 0.95
CA ALA A 127 -11.07 5.42 0.45
C ALA A 127 -10.21 4.36 1.13
N LEU A 128 -10.80 3.23 1.49
CA LEU A 128 -10.07 2.01 1.77
C LEU A 128 -9.70 1.39 0.42
N ASP A 129 -8.45 1.48 0.01
CA ASP A 129 -8.03 0.85 -1.24
C ASP A 129 -7.97 -0.69 -1.12
N ALA A 130 -7.89 -1.40 -2.24
CA ALA A 130 -7.94 -2.86 -2.22
C ALA A 130 -6.70 -3.51 -1.57
N VAL A 131 -5.54 -2.85 -1.51
CA VAL A 131 -4.35 -3.35 -0.79
C VAL A 131 -4.59 -3.36 0.71
N VAL A 132 -5.10 -2.25 1.29
CA VAL A 132 -5.36 -2.21 2.74
C VAL A 132 -6.50 -3.15 3.13
N GLN A 133 -7.53 -3.30 2.27
CA GLN A 133 -8.59 -4.30 2.45
C GLN A 133 -8.04 -5.73 2.41
N ALA A 134 -7.20 -6.06 1.42
CA ALA A 134 -6.55 -7.36 1.32
C ALA A 134 -5.66 -7.65 2.54
N GLY A 135 -4.95 -6.64 3.04
CA GLY A 135 -4.17 -6.73 4.28
C GLY A 135 -5.03 -7.00 5.52
N ALA A 136 -6.21 -6.39 5.62
CA ALA A 136 -7.16 -6.65 6.69
C ALA A 136 -7.73 -8.08 6.61
N ILE A 137 -8.13 -8.53 5.42
CA ILE A 137 -8.58 -9.91 5.17
C ILE A 137 -7.47 -10.91 5.53
N ALA A 138 -6.24 -10.64 5.12
CA ALA A 138 -5.09 -11.49 5.43
C ALA A 138 -4.86 -11.62 6.94
N ALA A 139 -4.98 -10.52 7.69
CA ALA A 139 -4.86 -10.52 9.16
C ALA A 139 -6.00 -11.30 9.84
N MET A 140 -7.21 -11.31 9.29
CA MET A 140 -8.32 -12.13 9.79
C MET A 140 -8.11 -13.61 9.52
N LEU A 141 -7.64 -13.96 8.33
CA LEU A 141 -7.39 -15.34 7.93
C LEU A 141 -6.25 -15.95 8.74
N ALA A 142 -5.12 -15.25 8.82
CA ALA A 142 -3.90 -15.72 9.44
C ALA A 142 -3.35 -14.72 10.48
N PRO A 143 -4.03 -14.52 11.63
CA PRO A 143 -3.63 -13.52 12.63
C PRO A 143 -2.24 -13.76 13.24
N ASN A 144 -1.77 -15.01 13.21
CA ASN A 144 -0.42 -15.41 13.63
C ASN A 144 0.46 -15.86 12.46
N GLY A 145 0.03 -15.60 11.22
CA GLY A 145 0.74 -15.98 10.00
C GLY A 145 2.11 -15.32 9.92
N ARG A 146 3.14 -16.12 9.62
CA ARG A 146 4.51 -15.62 9.48
C ARG A 146 4.65 -14.72 8.26
N ARG A 147 4.08 -15.11 7.11
CA ARG A 147 4.12 -14.31 5.88
C ARG A 147 3.22 -13.10 6.01
N VAL A 148 2.01 -13.24 6.54
CA VAL A 148 1.12 -12.09 6.77
C VAL A 148 1.81 -11.03 7.64
N ARG A 149 2.52 -11.43 8.71
CA ARG A 149 3.30 -10.49 9.51
C ARG A 149 4.43 -9.81 8.75
N LYS A 150 5.13 -10.54 7.87
CA LYS A 150 6.21 -9.99 7.03
C LYS A 150 5.69 -8.97 6.01
N LEU A 151 4.52 -9.20 5.43
CA LEU A 151 3.93 -8.37 4.38
C LEU A 151 3.07 -7.21 4.93
N ARG A 152 2.76 -7.24 6.23
CA ARG A 152 1.96 -6.22 6.91
C ARG A 152 2.47 -4.78 6.78
N PRO A 153 3.78 -4.46 6.83
CA PRO A 153 4.23 -3.08 6.72
C PRO A 153 3.81 -2.38 5.42
N TYR A 154 3.52 -3.14 4.38
CA TYR A 154 3.27 -2.65 3.03
C TYR A 154 1.79 -2.34 2.76
N ILE A 155 0.87 -2.56 3.71
CA ILE A 155 -0.57 -2.40 3.48
C ILE A 155 -0.99 -0.94 3.22
N SER A 156 -0.19 0.04 3.66
CA SER A 156 -0.41 1.47 3.36
C SER A 156 -0.02 1.86 1.93
N LEU A 157 0.75 1.02 1.23
CA LEU A 157 1.31 1.40 -0.06
C LEU A 157 0.26 1.51 -1.16
N GLY A 158 -0.88 0.84 -1.03
CA GLY A 158 -2.01 1.06 -1.93
C GLY A 158 -2.55 2.48 -1.82
N LEU A 159 -2.75 2.99 -0.60
CA LEU A 159 -3.14 4.39 -0.35
C LEU A 159 -2.06 5.38 -0.84
N TRP A 160 -0.78 5.08 -0.59
CA TRP A 160 0.36 5.88 -1.07
C TRP A 160 0.36 6.04 -2.60
N LEU A 161 0.04 4.96 -3.32
CA LEU A 161 0.04 4.91 -4.78
C LEU A 161 -1.18 5.59 -5.42
N ARG A 162 -2.22 5.90 -4.64
CA ARG A 162 -3.40 6.62 -5.11
C ARG A 162 -3.13 8.13 -5.24
N ALA A 163 -3.99 8.78 -6.01
CA ALA A 163 -3.92 10.21 -6.29
C ALA A 163 -4.44 11.12 -5.16
N ALA A 164 -4.91 10.57 -4.04
CA ALA A 164 -5.45 11.38 -2.93
C ALA A 164 -4.41 12.39 -2.42
N LEU A 165 -3.17 11.91 -2.20
CA LEU A 165 -2.04 12.73 -1.78
C LEU A 165 -1.61 13.76 -2.83
N ASP A 166 -1.98 13.61 -4.10
CA ASP A 166 -1.60 14.56 -5.17
C ASP A 166 -2.42 15.85 -5.13
N THR A 167 -3.53 15.86 -4.39
CA THR A 167 -4.43 17.02 -4.31
C THR A 167 -4.65 17.52 -2.89
N ASN A 168 -4.71 16.62 -1.91
CA ASN A 168 -4.98 16.97 -0.52
C ASN A 168 -4.32 15.96 0.43
N MET A 169 -4.42 16.18 1.74
CA MET A 169 -4.06 15.16 2.72
C MET A 169 -4.94 13.91 2.56
N ASP A 170 -4.36 12.72 2.72
CA ASP A 170 -5.09 11.47 2.81
C ASP A 170 -5.19 11.02 4.29
N PRO A 171 -6.33 11.25 4.96
CA PRO A 171 -6.49 10.89 6.37
C PRO A 171 -6.43 9.38 6.60
N ILE A 172 -6.79 8.57 5.60
CA ILE A 172 -6.81 7.11 5.70
C ILE A 172 -5.38 6.60 5.64
N HIS A 173 -4.57 7.13 4.72
CA HIS A 173 -3.13 6.83 4.66
C HIS A 173 -2.46 7.14 6.00
N SER A 174 -2.62 8.36 6.52
CA SER A 174 -2.02 8.74 7.80
C SER A 174 -2.48 7.86 8.96
N MET A 175 -3.76 7.45 9.01
CA MET A 175 -4.25 6.55 10.04
C MET A 175 -3.66 5.14 9.95
N VAL A 176 -3.56 4.55 8.75
CA VAL A 176 -2.90 3.24 8.57
C VAL A 176 -1.44 3.32 9.02
N VAL A 177 -0.73 4.33 8.55
CA VAL A 177 0.71 4.49 8.81
C VAL A 177 0.98 4.70 10.31
N ASN A 178 0.18 5.53 10.98
CA ASN A 178 0.25 5.70 12.43
C ASN A 178 -0.09 4.41 13.19
N HIS A 179 -1.15 3.69 12.80
CA HIS A 179 -1.51 2.41 13.41
C HIS A 179 -0.36 1.39 13.31
N LEU A 180 0.25 1.26 12.13
CA LEU A 180 1.40 0.38 11.89
C LEU A 180 2.63 0.81 12.70
N GLY A 181 2.85 2.12 12.87
CA GLY A 181 3.91 2.67 13.70
C GLY A 181 3.71 2.38 15.19
N GLU A 182 2.53 2.67 15.73
CA GLU A 182 2.18 2.49 17.15
C GLU A 182 2.23 1.03 17.61
N GLU A 183 1.92 0.09 16.72
CA GLU A 183 2.02 -1.34 17.03
C GLU A 183 3.43 -1.91 16.82
N GLY A 184 4.37 -1.10 16.31
CA GLY A 184 5.76 -1.48 16.05
C GLY A 184 6.01 -2.27 14.76
N THR A 185 5.07 -2.27 13.81
CA THR A 185 5.24 -2.93 12.51
C THR A 185 6.25 -2.16 11.62
N LEU A 186 6.26 -0.85 11.71
CA LEU A 186 7.21 0.03 11.03
C LEU A 186 7.69 1.14 11.97
N ARG A 187 8.79 1.80 11.60
CA ARG A 187 9.27 3.04 12.23
C ARG A 187 8.97 4.19 11.29
N LEU A 188 8.36 5.24 11.82
CA LEU A 188 8.18 6.50 11.12
C LEU A 188 9.34 7.42 11.46
N VAL A 189 10.08 7.81 10.44
CA VAL A 189 11.25 8.67 10.59
C VAL A 189 11.25 9.78 9.55
N PRO A 190 11.85 10.94 9.85
CA PRO A 190 12.05 11.99 8.87
C PRO A 190 13.11 11.58 7.85
N LEU A 191 13.09 12.20 6.66
CA LEU A 191 13.97 11.89 5.54
C LEU A 191 15.48 11.80 5.88
N PRO A 192 16.05 12.67 6.73
CA PRO A 192 17.46 12.56 7.10
C PRO A 192 17.82 11.27 7.84
N GLU A 193 16.87 10.63 8.52
CA GLU A 193 17.06 9.39 9.27
C GLU A 193 16.96 8.12 8.40
N VAL A 194 16.50 8.23 7.15
CA VAL A 194 16.55 7.12 6.19
C VAL A 194 17.99 6.97 5.69
N PRO A 195 18.64 5.80 5.81
CA PRO A 195 20.01 5.61 5.33
C PRO A 195 20.17 5.70 3.81
N GLN A 196 19.26 5.09 3.05
CA GLN A 196 19.34 5.01 1.59
C GLN A 196 18.00 5.40 0.93
N PRO A 197 17.55 6.66 1.04
CA PRO A 197 16.37 7.12 0.33
C PRO A 197 16.69 7.28 -1.16
N ALA A 198 15.74 6.93 -2.01
CA ALA A 198 15.70 7.32 -3.42
C ALA A 198 15.41 8.83 -3.51
N ALA A 199 16.45 9.65 -3.48
CA ALA A 199 16.33 11.10 -3.39
C ALA A 199 15.76 11.73 -4.66
N ASP A 200 15.95 11.08 -5.82
CA ASP A 200 15.38 11.46 -7.11
C ASP A 200 13.85 11.44 -7.14
N MET A 201 13.21 10.78 -6.17
CA MET A 201 11.77 10.82 -5.99
C MET A 201 11.26 12.19 -5.49
N ILE A 202 12.13 13.07 -5.00
CA ILE A 202 11.79 14.41 -4.51
C ILE A 202 12.44 15.44 -5.43
N PRO A 203 11.71 15.99 -6.42
CA PRO A 203 12.22 16.99 -7.34
C PRO A 203 12.75 18.22 -6.62
N GLY A 204 13.89 18.74 -7.06
CA GLY A 204 14.56 19.89 -6.45
C GLY A 204 15.34 19.59 -5.17
N LEU A 205 15.29 18.37 -4.64
CA LEU A 205 16.01 18.00 -3.42
C LEU A 205 17.53 17.92 -3.66
N SER A 206 18.32 18.62 -2.85
CA SER A 206 19.77 18.50 -2.90
C SER A 206 20.27 17.29 -2.10
N GLU A 207 20.66 16.22 -2.79
CA GLU A 207 21.31 15.05 -2.17
C GLU A 207 22.53 15.43 -1.31
N ARG A 208 23.31 16.40 -1.77
CA ARG A 208 24.47 16.91 -1.03
C ARG A 208 24.07 17.56 0.29
N GLN A 209 22.99 18.35 0.31
CA GLN A 209 22.49 18.95 1.56
C GLN A 209 21.88 17.89 2.47
N LEU A 210 21.11 16.94 1.93
CA LEU A 210 20.56 15.83 2.70
C LEU A 210 21.67 15.00 3.36
N ALA A 211 22.73 14.64 2.62
CA ALA A 211 23.86 13.88 3.15
C ALA A 211 24.63 14.64 4.24
N ARG A 212 24.70 15.97 4.16
CA ARG A 212 25.28 16.80 5.22
C ARG A 212 24.36 16.85 6.44
N LEU A 213 23.06 17.06 6.22
CA LEU A 213 22.06 17.14 7.28
C LEU A 213 22.01 15.84 8.09
N ARG A 214 22.01 14.67 7.43
CA ARG A 214 22.07 13.35 8.09
C ARG A 214 23.21 13.22 9.10
N LYS A 215 24.39 13.78 8.82
CA LYS A 215 25.56 13.68 9.71
C LYS A 215 25.38 14.48 11.01
N VAL A 216 24.68 15.62 10.95
CA VAL A 216 24.45 16.51 12.09
C VAL A 216 23.08 16.29 12.75
N TRP A 217 22.17 15.59 12.09
CA TRP A 217 20.82 15.30 12.58
C TRP A 217 20.76 14.74 14.01
N PRO A 218 21.64 13.78 14.42
CA PRO A 218 21.61 13.25 15.78
C PRO A 218 21.99 14.27 16.86
N THR A 219 22.68 15.36 16.51
CA THR A 219 23.09 16.41 17.45
C THR A 219 22.07 17.53 17.58
N MET A 220 21.03 17.53 16.75
CA MET A 220 20.02 18.58 16.70
C MET A 220 18.85 18.29 17.65
N ASP A 221 18.34 19.34 18.29
CA ASP A 221 17.06 19.31 19.00
C ASP A 221 15.85 19.39 18.02
N VAL A 222 14.63 19.35 18.56
CA VAL A 222 13.39 19.31 17.78
C VAL A 222 13.19 20.58 16.93
N ASP A 223 13.53 21.75 17.46
CA ASP A 223 13.36 23.03 16.75
C ASP A 223 14.39 23.16 15.63
N GLN A 224 15.65 22.79 15.91
CA GLN A 224 16.73 22.74 14.93
C GLN A 224 16.43 21.77 13.80
N ARG A 225 15.93 20.56 14.11
CA ARG A 225 15.50 19.57 13.11
C ARG A 225 14.40 20.13 12.21
N SER A 226 13.43 20.82 12.80
CA SER A 226 12.30 21.38 12.07
C SER A 226 12.73 22.49 11.12
N MET A 227 13.56 23.40 11.59
CA MET A 227 14.12 24.47 10.75
C MET A 227 15.00 23.89 9.64
N ALA A 228 15.91 22.97 9.96
CA ALA A 228 16.85 22.40 8.99
C ALA A 228 16.15 21.58 7.90
N LEU A 229 15.09 20.83 8.25
CA LEU A 229 14.30 20.10 7.26
C LEU A 229 13.48 21.05 6.37
N SER A 230 12.94 22.14 6.95
CA SER A 230 12.23 23.16 6.17
C SER A 230 13.15 23.86 5.17
N GLU A 231 14.38 24.22 5.59
CA GLU A 231 15.40 24.79 4.71
C GLU A 231 15.81 23.82 3.59
N LEU A 232 15.93 22.52 3.90
CA LEU A 232 16.25 21.49 2.91
C LEU A 232 15.18 21.39 1.81
N LEU A 233 13.90 21.52 2.18
CA LEU A 233 12.76 21.32 1.30
C LEU A 233 12.30 22.58 0.58
N LEU A 234 12.76 23.76 1.00
CA LEU A 234 12.38 25.04 0.40
C LEU A 234 12.54 25.06 -1.14
N PRO A 235 13.61 24.52 -1.75
CA PRO A 235 13.73 24.43 -3.21
C PRO A 235 12.74 23.46 -3.87
N CYS A 236 12.23 22.48 -3.12
CA CYS A 236 11.29 21.48 -3.63
C CYS A 236 9.88 22.08 -3.77
N LEU A 237 9.56 23.15 -3.04
CA LEU A 237 8.26 23.82 -3.09
C LEU A 237 8.02 24.61 -4.38
N THR A 238 9.07 24.84 -5.18
CA THR A 238 8.94 25.51 -6.49
C THR A 238 8.77 24.53 -7.65
N MET A 239 8.73 23.24 -7.36
CA MET A 239 8.59 22.16 -8.34
C MET A 239 7.10 21.75 -8.42
N ASP A 240 6.57 21.57 -9.63
CA ASP A 240 5.15 21.29 -9.86
C ASP A 240 4.82 19.78 -9.88
N GLU A 241 5.84 18.91 -9.82
CA GLU A 241 5.72 17.47 -9.98
C GLU A 241 5.23 16.75 -8.71
N LEU A 242 5.40 17.35 -7.53
CA LEU A 242 4.90 16.83 -6.26
C LEU A 242 3.96 17.84 -5.60
N SER A 243 2.81 17.35 -5.15
CA SER A 243 1.92 18.11 -4.28
C SER A 243 2.56 18.38 -2.92
N THR A 244 2.15 19.48 -2.26
CA THR A 244 2.59 19.77 -0.89
C THR A 244 2.31 18.63 0.10
N PRO A 245 1.11 18.00 0.12
CA PRO A 245 0.86 16.88 1.04
C PRO A 245 1.78 15.68 0.79
N ARG A 246 2.05 15.32 -0.47
CA ARG A 246 2.97 14.23 -0.78
C ARG A 246 4.40 14.56 -0.37
N LEU A 247 4.84 15.81 -0.58
CA LEU A 247 6.14 16.28 -0.13
C LEU A 247 6.29 16.20 1.40
N GLU A 248 5.25 16.58 2.15
CA GLU A 248 5.24 16.49 3.61
C GLU A 248 5.37 15.04 4.09
N GLU A 249 4.63 14.09 3.52
CA GLU A 249 4.77 12.67 3.83
C GLU A 249 6.19 12.15 3.53
N LEU A 250 6.76 12.56 2.39
CA LEU A 250 8.14 12.21 2.00
C LEU A 250 9.21 12.90 2.85
N ALA A 251 8.88 13.97 3.55
CA ALA A 251 9.79 14.68 4.43
C ALA A 251 9.78 14.09 5.84
N TRP A 252 8.59 13.81 6.37
CA TRP A 252 8.37 13.58 7.80
C TRP A 252 8.01 12.14 8.16
N HIS A 253 7.36 11.41 7.24
CA HIS A 253 6.69 10.14 7.54
C HIS A 253 7.27 8.97 6.73
N ARG A 254 8.61 8.85 6.68
CA ARG A 254 9.26 7.72 6.00
C ARG A 254 9.05 6.43 6.76
N MET A 255 8.52 5.43 6.06
CA MET A 255 8.22 4.12 6.62
C MET A 255 9.44 3.19 6.51
N LEU A 256 10.12 2.92 7.62
CA LEU A 256 11.20 1.92 7.69
C LEU A 256 10.71 0.63 8.35
N VAL A 257 11.06 -0.52 7.77
CA VAL A 257 10.72 -1.83 8.32
C VAL A 257 11.93 -2.41 9.05
N GLY A 258 11.79 -2.62 10.36
CA GLY A 258 12.89 -3.12 11.20
C GLY A 258 14.15 -2.24 11.07
N ASP A 259 15.28 -2.89 10.80
CA ASP A 259 16.59 -2.25 10.57
C ASP A 259 16.87 -2.01 9.07
N GLY A 260 15.84 -2.05 8.21
CA GLY A 260 16.00 -1.79 6.79
C GLY A 260 16.59 -0.41 6.51
N GLU A 261 17.40 -0.33 5.45
CA GLU A 261 18.10 0.91 5.06
C GLU A 261 17.32 1.77 4.07
N VAL A 262 16.34 1.18 3.37
CA VAL A 262 15.52 1.83 2.36
C VAL A 262 14.06 1.84 2.84
N ASP A 263 13.44 3.02 2.87
CA ASP A 263 12.04 3.14 3.23
C ASP A 263 11.10 2.64 2.12
N LEU A 264 9.86 2.37 2.50
CA LEU A 264 8.88 1.77 1.59
C LEU A 264 8.55 2.65 0.38
N ALA A 265 8.54 3.98 0.53
CA ALA A 265 8.23 4.88 -0.58
C ALA A 265 9.36 4.88 -1.62
N SER A 266 10.62 4.79 -1.17
CA SER A 266 11.78 4.60 -2.05
C SER A 266 11.79 3.23 -2.75
N GLN A 267 11.44 2.15 -2.04
CA GLN A 267 11.29 0.82 -2.67
C GLN A 267 10.26 0.86 -3.81
N VAL A 268 9.09 1.48 -3.55
CA VAL A 268 8.04 1.67 -4.55
C VAL A 268 8.51 2.50 -5.74
N HIS A 269 9.20 3.62 -5.48
CA HIS A 269 9.72 4.51 -6.53
C HIS A 269 10.67 3.78 -7.48
N VAL A 270 11.65 3.05 -6.93
CA VAL A 270 12.61 2.27 -7.72
C VAL A 270 11.90 1.21 -8.55
N LEU A 271 10.91 0.51 -7.97
CA LEU A 271 10.15 -0.52 -8.68
C LEU A 271 9.30 0.05 -9.82
N ARG A 272 8.70 1.23 -9.64
CA ARG A 272 7.96 1.90 -10.72
C ARG A 272 8.86 2.27 -11.89
N ASN A 273 10.08 2.75 -11.61
CA ASN A 273 11.02 3.15 -12.66
C ASN A 273 11.57 1.99 -13.49
N VAL A 274 11.55 0.77 -12.97
CA VAL A 274 12.01 -0.44 -13.68
C VAL A 274 10.85 -1.33 -14.15
N TRP A 275 9.61 -0.89 -13.97
CA TRP A 275 8.44 -1.67 -14.38
C TRP A 275 8.38 -1.76 -15.91
N PRO A 276 8.26 -2.96 -16.51
CA PRO A 276 8.25 -3.10 -17.97
C PRO A 276 7.05 -2.42 -18.61
N GLU A 277 7.27 -1.76 -19.74
CA GLU A 277 6.20 -1.18 -20.58
C GLU A 277 5.44 -2.27 -21.35
N ASP A 278 6.12 -3.35 -21.76
CA ASP A 278 5.47 -4.47 -22.44
C ASP A 278 4.57 -5.26 -21.48
N GLN A 279 3.36 -5.58 -21.93
CA GLN A 279 2.36 -6.25 -21.11
C GLN A 279 2.77 -7.67 -20.69
N SER A 280 3.47 -8.40 -21.55
CA SER A 280 3.88 -9.77 -21.27
C SER A 280 5.05 -9.80 -20.29
N GLU A 281 6.02 -8.91 -20.48
CA GLU A 281 7.13 -8.71 -19.54
C GLU A 281 6.64 -8.20 -18.20
N GLY A 282 5.69 -7.26 -18.17
CA GLY A 282 5.08 -6.75 -16.94
C GLY A 282 4.38 -7.83 -16.12
N ARG A 283 3.69 -8.78 -16.76
CA ARG A 283 3.09 -9.94 -16.07
C ARG A 283 4.14 -10.87 -15.46
N LEU A 284 5.22 -11.15 -16.19
CA LEU A 284 6.33 -11.97 -15.67
C LEU A 284 7.06 -11.27 -14.52
N PHE A 285 7.26 -9.97 -14.64
CA PHE A 285 7.84 -9.12 -13.60
C PHE A 285 6.98 -9.13 -12.33
N ALA A 286 5.67 -8.90 -12.45
CA ALA A 286 4.73 -8.94 -11.34
C ALA A 286 4.76 -10.29 -10.61
N SER A 287 4.74 -11.41 -11.35
CA SER A 287 4.84 -12.75 -10.76
C SER A 287 6.16 -12.97 -10.02
N SER A 288 7.29 -12.57 -10.64
CA SER A 288 8.62 -12.77 -10.06
C SER A 288 8.84 -11.91 -8.81
N LEU A 289 8.38 -10.66 -8.86
CA LEU A 289 8.41 -9.73 -7.72
C LEU A 289 7.58 -10.29 -6.56
N LEU A 290 6.38 -10.80 -6.83
CA LEU A 290 5.51 -11.37 -5.81
C LEU A 290 6.14 -12.60 -5.14
N ASP A 291 6.72 -13.53 -5.91
CA ASP A 291 7.42 -14.70 -5.37
C ASP A 291 8.58 -14.30 -4.44
N ARG A 292 9.37 -13.32 -4.86
CA ARG A 292 10.47 -12.79 -4.04
C ARG A 292 9.93 -12.11 -2.78
N TRP A 293 8.89 -11.29 -2.90
CA TRP A 293 8.34 -10.58 -1.76
C TRP A 293 7.72 -11.53 -0.72
N LEU A 294 7.01 -12.57 -1.16
CA LEU A 294 6.45 -13.61 -0.28
C LEU A 294 7.52 -14.43 0.46
N SER A 295 8.65 -14.68 -0.18
CA SER A 295 9.75 -15.45 0.41
C SER A 295 10.60 -14.61 1.37
N THR A 296 11.03 -13.44 0.92
CA THR A 296 11.97 -12.57 1.64
C THR A 296 11.25 -11.70 2.68
N GLY A 297 10.10 -11.12 2.33
CA GLY A 297 9.44 -10.03 3.06
C GLY A 297 9.96 -8.63 2.67
N GLN A 298 10.83 -8.53 1.65
CA GLN A 298 11.36 -7.29 1.12
C GLN A 298 10.81 -7.04 -0.28
N LEU A 299 10.32 -5.82 -0.53
CA LEU A 299 9.75 -5.44 -1.83
C LEU A 299 10.87 -4.86 -2.70
N SER A 300 11.67 -5.74 -3.31
CA SER A 300 12.81 -5.37 -4.15
C SER A 300 12.87 -6.18 -5.45
N ASN A 301 13.48 -5.61 -6.49
CA ASN A 301 13.80 -6.36 -7.71
C ASN A 301 15.22 -6.97 -7.70
N THR A 302 16.05 -6.57 -6.74
CA THR A 302 17.43 -7.06 -6.56
C THR A 302 17.50 -8.03 -5.38
N ASP A 303 18.46 -8.95 -5.46
CA ASP A 303 18.79 -9.91 -4.39
C ASP A 303 19.53 -9.26 -3.22
#